data_AF-A0A653DEX7-F1
#
_entry.id   AF-A0A653DEX7-F1
#
_cell.length_a   1.000
_cell.length_b   1.000
_cell.length_c   1.000
_cell.angle_alpha   90.00
_cell.angle_beta   90.00
_cell.angle_gamma   90.00
#
_symmetry.space_group_name_H-M   'P 1'
#
loop_
_entity.id
_entity.type
_entity.pdbx_description
1 polymer ?
#
loop_
_entity_poly.entity_id
_entity_poly.type
_entity_poly.pdbx_seq_one_letter_code
_entity_poly.pdbx_strand_id
1 'polypeptide(L)'
;MVDRRKRNQSEPCIDYFYSLKNVSFCAFHPRDHRYLGFITKHPTLQRFACHVFRGQDSTRPVAEAVGRAFQRFYQKFIETAYPVEDIYIE
;
A
#
# COMPACT_ATOMS: atom_id res chain seq x y z
N MET A 1 2.22 -2.77 15.61
CA MET A 1 3.54 -3.44 15.68
C MET A 1 3.33 -4.88 15.32
N VAL A 2 4.10 -5.44 14.38
CA VAL A 2 4.08 -6.88 14.12
C VAL A 2 4.79 -7.53 15.31
N ASP A 3 4.06 -8.28 16.13
CA ASP A 3 4.63 -8.94 17.30
C ASP A 3 5.62 -10.02 16.83
N ARG A 4 6.82 -9.98 17.41
CA ARG A 4 8.02 -10.71 16.96
C ARG A 4 8.38 -11.86 17.91
N ARG A 5 7.53 -12.15 18.90
CA ARG A 5 7.80 -13.16 19.93
C ARG A 5 7.53 -14.57 19.39
N LYS A 6 8.61 -15.32 19.15
CA LYS A 6 8.71 -16.76 18.82
C LYS A 6 7.79 -17.24 17.69
N ARG A 7 8.28 -17.26 16.45
CA ARG A 7 7.64 -17.99 15.34
C ARG A 7 8.34 -19.33 15.13
N ASN A 8 7.54 -20.39 15.00
CA ASN A 8 7.99 -21.68 14.49
C ASN A 8 8.55 -21.48 13.07
N GLN A 9 9.60 -22.23 12.70
CA GLN A 9 10.30 -22.08 11.41
C GLN A 9 9.43 -22.37 10.17
N SER A 10 8.19 -22.85 10.35
CA SER A 10 7.26 -23.22 9.28
C SER A 10 6.27 -22.13 8.86
N GLU A 11 6.20 -20.99 9.55
CA GLU A 11 5.27 -19.91 9.19
C GLU A 11 5.96 -18.82 8.35
N PRO A 12 5.29 -18.26 7.32
CA PRO A 12 5.83 -17.16 6.54
C PRO A 12 6.09 -15.96 7.45
N CYS A 13 7.36 -15.53 7.52
CA CYS A 13 7.75 -14.40 8.34
C CYS A 13 7.33 -13.08 7.68
N ILE A 14 6.34 -12.40 8.26
CA ILE A 14 6.04 -10.99 7.93
C ILE A 14 7.10 -10.12 8.62
N ASP A 15 8.18 -9.80 7.90
CA ASP A 15 9.28 -8.96 8.40
C ASP A 15 9.02 -7.45 8.23
N TYR A 16 8.15 -7.08 7.28
CA TYR A 16 7.91 -5.69 6.91
C TYR A 16 6.43 -5.35 6.90
N PHE A 17 6.11 -4.15 7.41
CA PHE A 17 4.76 -3.60 7.37
C PHE A 17 4.80 -2.18 6.80
N TYR A 18 4.13 -1.98 5.67
CA TYR A 18 4.01 -0.68 5.02
C TYR A 18 2.58 -0.18 5.18
N SER A 19 2.40 0.89 5.96
CA SER A 19 1.08 1.51 6.13
C SER A 19 0.66 2.15 4.81
N LEU A 20 -0.55 1.82 4.34
CA LEU A 20 -1.08 2.27 3.06
C LEU A 20 -1.12 3.81 2.95
N LYS A 21 -1.34 4.52 4.06
CA LYS A 21 -1.30 6.00 4.13
C LYS A 21 0.05 6.61 3.71
N ASN A 22 1.12 5.83 3.80
CA ASN A 22 2.47 6.26 3.44
C ASN A 22 2.87 5.81 2.03
N VAL A 23 2.07 4.97 1.37
CA VAL A 23 2.37 4.49 0.01
C VAL A 23 1.72 5.45 -0.99
N SER A 24 2.52 6.03 -1.90
CA SER A 24 2.05 7.02 -2.85
C SER A 24 1.79 6.45 -4.25
N PHE A 25 2.44 5.34 -4.59
CA PHE A 25 2.35 4.73 -5.91
C PHE A 25 2.64 3.23 -5.83
N CYS A 26 1.99 2.44 -6.68
CA CYS A 26 2.23 1.00 -6.84
C CYS A 26 2.02 0.60 -8.30
N ALA A 27 2.93 -0.17 -8.87
CA ALA A 27 2.83 -0.68 -10.23
C ALA A 27 3.59 -1.99 -10.41
N PHE A 28 3.24 -2.74 -11.45
CA PHE A 28 4.06 -3.84 -11.96
C PHE A 28 4.84 -3.38 -13.20
N HIS A 29 5.97 -4.03 -13.49
CA HIS A 29 6.80 -3.66 -14.63
C HIS A 29 6.12 -4.05 -15.96
N PRO A 30 6.06 -3.16 -16.97
CA PRO A 30 5.18 -3.35 -18.14
C PRO A 30 5.60 -4.50 -19.08
N ARG A 31 6.90 -4.84 -19.11
CA ARG A 31 7.45 -5.92 -19.96
C ARG A 31 7.71 -7.23 -19.23
N ASP A 32 7.93 -7.17 -17.92
CA ASP A 32 8.19 -8.36 -17.09
C ASP A 32 7.29 -8.26 -15.87
N HIS A 33 6.11 -8.85 -15.97
CA HIS A 33 5.06 -8.69 -14.96
C HIS A 33 5.42 -9.35 -13.63
N ARG A 34 6.54 -10.07 -13.53
CA ARG A 34 7.04 -10.62 -12.26
C ARG A 34 7.62 -9.56 -11.34
N TYR A 35 7.89 -8.34 -11.83
CA TYR A 35 8.36 -7.25 -10.97
C TYR A 35 7.21 -6.37 -10.50
N LEU A 36 7.18 -6.12 -9.19
CA LEU A 36 6.31 -5.17 -8.52
C LEU A 36 7.17 -4.07 -7.89
N GLY A 37 6.74 -2.82 -8.01
CA GLY A 37 7.34 -1.68 -7.34
C GLY A 37 6.29 -0.83 -6.64
N PHE A 38 6.61 -0.34 -5.44
CA PHE A 38 5.80 0.71 -4.80
C PHE A 38 6.68 1.77 -4.13
N ILE A 39 6.16 2.98 -4.03
CA ILE A 39 6.84 4.14 -3.47
C ILE A 39 6.22 4.48 -2.12
N THR A 40 7.07 4.67 -1.11
CA THR A 40 6.66 5.12 0.22
C THR A 40 7.29 6.44 0.59
N LYS A 41 6.53 7.30 1.27
CA LYS A 41 7.04 8.49 1.95
C LYS A 41 7.52 8.10 3.35
N HIS A 42 8.72 8.56 3.72
CA HIS A 42 9.23 8.37 5.07
C HIS A 42 8.34 9.15 6.07
N PRO A 43 7.97 8.57 7.23
CA PRO A 43 7.00 9.18 8.13
C PRO A 43 7.46 10.50 8.74
N THR A 44 8.77 10.68 8.94
CA THR A 44 9.35 11.88 9.57
C THR A 44 10.26 12.69 8.66
N LEU A 45 10.66 12.14 7.51
CA LEU A 45 11.60 12.80 6.60
C LEU A 45 10.86 13.08 5.30
N GLN A 46 11.15 14.21 4.65
CA GLN A 46 10.62 14.52 3.33
C GLN A 46 11.39 13.73 2.23
N ARG A 47 11.47 12.41 2.43
CA ARG A 47 12.18 11.47 1.57
C ARG A 47 11.21 10.39 1.11
N PHE A 48 11.51 9.85 -0.07
CA PHE A 48 10.77 8.74 -0.65
C PHE A 48 11.71 7.54 -0.83
N ALA A 49 11.15 6.35 -0.70
CA ALA A 49 11.84 5.10 -0.97
C ALA A 49 11.00 4.28 -1.97
N CYS A 50 11.69 3.72 -2.97
CA CYS A 50 11.10 2.77 -3.92
C CYS A 50 11.47 1.36 -3.46
N HIS A 51 10.48 0.50 -3.29
CA HIS A 51 10.65 -0.90 -2.91
C HIS A 51 10.28 -1.77 -4.10
N VAL A 52 11.21 -2.61 -4.54
CA VAL A 52 11.04 -3.47 -5.72
C VAL A 52 11.12 -4.93 -5.30
N PHE A 53 10.14 -5.72 -5.73
CA PHE A 53 10.01 -7.14 -5.44
C PHE A 53 9.90 -7.92 -6.74
N ARG A 54 10.42 -9.16 -6.75
CA ARG A 54 10.27 -10.11 -7.86
C ARG A 54 9.47 -11.31 -7.39
N GLY A 55 8.31 -11.52 -7.99
CA GLY A 55 7.47 -12.70 -7.80
C GLY A 55 8.01 -13.92 -8.57
N GLN A 56 7.53 -15.10 -8.19
CA GLN A 56 7.70 -16.31 -9.00
C GLN A 56 6.85 -16.22 -10.28
N ASP A 57 5.61 -15.73 -10.13
CA ASP A 57 4.65 -15.49 -11.21
C ASP A 57 4.38 -13.98 -11.40
N SER A 58 3.41 -13.68 -12.28
CA SER A 58 2.94 -12.30 -12.49
C SER A 58 2.47 -11.65 -11.18
N THR A 59 3.00 -10.46 -10.92
CA THR A 59 2.65 -9.61 -9.77
C THR A 59 1.51 -8.64 -10.07
N ARG A 60 0.97 -8.65 -11.29
CA ARG A 60 -0.19 -7.85 -11.67
C ARG A 60 -1.39 -8.00 -10.71
N PRO A 61 -1.78 -9.21 -10.27
CA PRO A 61 -2.88 -9.36 -9.30
C PRO A 61 -2.61 -8.64 -7.97
N VAL A 62 -1.33 -8.59 -7.55
CA VAL A 62 -0.91 -7.86 -6.34
C VAL A 62 -1.08 -6.37 -6.55
N ALA A 63 -0.61 -5.82 -7.67
CA ALA A 63 -0.77 -4.40 -8.00
C ALA A 63 -2.25 -3.99 -8.06
N GLU A 64 -3.10 -4.79 -8.69
CA GLU A 64 -4.54 -4.53 -8.77
C GLU A 64 -5.22 -4.59 -7.39
N ALA A 65 -4.81 -5.52 -6.52
CA ALA A 65 -5.30 -5.60 -5.15
C ALA A 65 -4.90 -4.36 -4.33
N VAL A 66 -3.65 -3.89 -4.47
CA VAL A 66 -3.19 -2.64 -3.85
C VAL A 66 -3.97 -1.44 -4.39
N GLY A 67 -4.25 -1.40 -5.70
CA GLY A 67 -5.08 -0.35 -6.31
C GLY A 67 -6.50 -0.29 -5.72
N ARG A 68 -7.16 -1.45 -5.54
CA ARG A 68 -8.47 -1.52 -4.86
C ARG A 68 -8.38 -1.07 -3.40
N ALA A 69 -7.28 -1.38 -2.71
CA ALA A 69 -7.06 -0.92 -1.34
C ALA A 69 -6.89 0.62 -1.28
N PHE A 70 -6.14 1.21 -2.23
CA PHE A 70 -6.03 2.66 -2.37
C PHE A 70 -7.38 3.32 -2.60
N GLN A 71 -8.18 2.79 -3.54
CA GLN A 71 -9.50 3.36 -3.83
C GLN A 71 -10.38 3.40 -2.58
N ARG A 72 -10.46 2.30 -1.82
CA ARG A 72 -11.24 2.23 -0.58
C ARG A 72 -10.68 3.15 0.51
N PHE A 73 -9.36 3.21 0.66
CA PHE A 73 -8.71 4.09 1.64
C PHE A 73 -8.98 5.56 1.34
N TYR A 74 -8.86 5.96 0.07
CA TYR A 74 -9.05 7.33 -0.36
C TYR A 74 -10.51 7.75 -0.31
N GLN A 75 -11.44 6.87 -0.71
CA GLN A 75 -12.88 7.12 -0.56
C GLN A 75 -13.24 7.38 0.90
N LYS A 76 -12.83 6.49 1.81
CA LYS A 76 -13.07 6.67 3.25
C LYS A 76 -12.39 7.93 3.81
N PHE A 77 -11.20 8.25 3.32
CA PHE A 77 -10.49 9.47 3.71
C PHE A 77 -11.25 10.73 3.28
N ILE A 78 -11.72 10.79 2.03
CA ILE A 78 -12.54 11.92 1.54
C ILE A 78 -13.83 12.04 2.35
N GLU A 79 -14.56 10.93 2.55
CA GLU A 79 -15.81 10.91 3.33
C GLU A 79 -15.62 11.43 4.78
N THR A 80 -14.45 11.18 5.38
CA THR A 80 -14.16 11.59 6.77
C THR A 80 -13.57 13.00 6.85
N ALA A 81 -12.73 13.40 5.89
CA ALA A 81 -11.99 14.67 5.91
C ALA A 81 -12.78 15.83 5.28
N TYR A 82 -13.70 15.51 4.37
CA TYR A 82 -14.59 16.45 3.69
C TYR A 82 -16.01 15.86 3.68
N PRO A 83 -16.64 15.65 4.85
CA PRO A 83 -18.01 15.22 4.89
C PRO A 83 -18.83 16.24 4.10
N VAL A 84 -19.53 15.76 3.08
CA VAL A 84 -20.51 16.56 2.34
C VAL A 84 -21.72 16.67 3.24
N GLU A 85 -21.59 17.37 4.36
CA GLU A 85 -22.76 17.89 5.05
C GLU A 85 -23.33 18.95 4.12
N ASP A 86 -24.57 18.72 3.69
CA ASP A 86 -25.32 19.55 2.78
C ASP A 86 -25.20 21.02 3.19
N ILE A 87 -24.49 21.81 2.37
CA ILE A 87 -24.49 23.26 2.46
C ILE A 87 -25.86 23.71 1.90
N TYR A 88 -26.92 23.48 2.66
CA TYR A 88 -28.20 24.15 2.43
C TYR A 88 -27.98 25.63 2.73
N ILE A 89 -27.80 26.43 1.68
CA ILE A 89 -27.99 27.87 1.75
C ILE A 89 -29.51 28.07 1.80
N GLU A 90 -30.05 28.30 3.00
CA GLU A 90 -31.34 28.96 3.19
C GLU A 90 -31.24 30.45 2.80
#